data_AF-A0A6P0UDY5-F1
#
_entry.id   AF-A0A6P0UDY5-F1
#
_cell.length_a   1.000
_cell.length_b   1.000
_cell.length_c   1.000
_cell.angle_alpha   90.00
_cell.angle_beta   90.00
_cell.angle_gamma   90.00
#
_symmetry.space_group_name_H-M   'P 1'
#
loop_
_entity.id
_entity.type
_entity.pdbx_description
1 polymer ?
#
loop_
_entity_poly.entity_id
_entity_poly.type
_entity_poly.pdbx_seq_one_letter_code
_entity_poly.pdbx_strand_id
1 'polypeptide(L)'
;AHCIDMDIIQMLRPNFKTHLKAAPTREECGCVESVDIGIYDTCVFGCQYCYATNSRNTALKRMRENNPNDTLLWRPAKLKDVDLAVEEQRKKRKKSVISEPEYIQGKLF
;
A
#
# COMPACT_ATOMS: atom_id res chain seq x y z
N ALA A 1 -20.20 -7.16 3.85
CA ALA A 1 -19.62 -6.18 2.89
C ALA A 1 -18.10 -6.16 3.04
N HIS A 2 -17.33 -5.89 1.98
CA HIS A 2 -15.86 -5.98 2.00
C HIS A 2 -15.23 -4.66 1.54
N CYS A 3 -14.34 -4.08 2.33
CA CYS A 3 -13.50 -2.94 1.92
C CYS A 3 -12.25 -3.43 1.18
N ILE A 4 -11.68 -4.56 1.63
CA ILE A 4 -10.60 -5.29 0.97
C ILE A 4 -11.17 -6.66 0.62
N ASP A 5 -11.51 -6.83 -0.66
CA ASP A 5 -12.30 -7.96 -1.16
C ASP A 5 -11.42 -8.93 -1.96
N MET A 6 -11.27 -10.15 -1.44
CA MET A 6 -10.42 -11.17 -2.07
C MET A 6 -11.06 -11.74 -3.34
N ASP A 7 -12.38 -11.70 -3.47
CA ASP A 7 -13.08 -12.20 -4.66
C ASP A 7 -12.87 -11.24 -5.83
N ILE A 8 -12.94 -9.92 -5.57
CA ILE A 8 -12.58 -8.90 -6.56
C ILE A 8 -11.10 -9.01 -6.95
N ILE A 9 -10.20 -9.20 -5.99
CA ILE A 9 -8.76 -9.37 -6.28
C ILE A 9 -8.52 -10.61 -7.16
N GLN A 10 -9.17 -11.74 -6.86
CA GLN A 10 -9.06 -12.95 -7.69
C GLN A 10 -9.65 -12.76 -9.07
N MET A 11 -10.79 -12.06 -9.18
CA MET A 11 -11.40 -11.73 -10.47
C MET A 11 -10.45 -10.89 -11.34
N LEU A 12 -9.83 -9.85 -10.76
CA LEU A 12 -8.88 -8.98 -11.47
C LEU A 12 -7.54 -9.66 -11.73
N ARG A 13 -7.17 -10.66 -10.92
CA ARG A 13 -5.90 -11.39 -11.02
C ARG A 13 -6.13 -12.89 -10.83
N PRO A 14 -6.66 -13.61 -11.84
CA PRO A 14 -7.02 -15.03 -11.72
C PRO A 14 -5.87 -15.95 -11.31
N ASN A 15 -4.64 -15.58 -11.69
CA ASN A 15 -3.43 -16.33 -11.36
C ASN A 15 -2.80 -15.95 -10.00
N PHE A 16 -3.38 -14.98 -9.28
CA PHE A 16 -2.91 -14.55 -7.97
C PHE A 16 -3.42 -15.47 -6.87
N LYS A 17 -2.71 -16.59 -6.69
CA LYS A 17 -3.00 -17.56 -5.62
C LYS A 17 -2.32 -17.12 -4.31
N THR A 18 -3.09 -16.52 -3.42
CA THR A 18 -2.67 -16.26 -2.04
C THR A 18 -3.79 -16.60 -1.07
N HIS A 19 -3.40 -17.03 0.13
CA HIS A 19 -4.31 -17.15 1.27
C HIS A 19 -4.05 -15.95 2.17
N LEU A 20 -5.01 -15.03 2.20
CA LEU A 20 -5.05 -13.91 3.13
C LEU A 20 -6.00 -14.25 4.27
N LYS A 21 -5.62 -13.91 5.50
CA LYS A 21 -6.47 -14.12 6.67
C LYS A 21 -7.64 -13.13 6.67
N ALA A 22 -8.77 -13.54 7.24
CA ALA A 22 -9.83 -12.60 7.59
C ALA A 22 -9.31 -11.60 8.64
N ALA A 23 -9.54 -10.31 8.40
CA ALA A 23 -9.14 -9.21 9.26
C ALA A 23 -10.23 -8.11 9.26
N PRO A 24 -11.44 -8.42 9.77
CA PRO A 24 -12.53 -7.46 9.81
C PRO A 24 -12.25 -6.36 10.84
N THR A 25 -12.54 -5.10 10.49
CA THR A 25 -12.40 -3.93 11.40
C THR A 25 -13.72 -3.52 12.07
N ARG A 26 -14.84 -4.12 11.65
CA ARG A 26 -16.20 -3.92 12.18
C ARG A 26 -17.01 -5.19 12.02
N GLU A 27 -18.06 -5.35 12.81
CA GLU A 27 -18.90 -6.56 12.91
C GLU A 27 -19.40 -7.07 11.55
N GLU A 28 -19.76 -6.16 10.64
CA GLU A 28 -20.30 -6.47 9.31
C GLU A 28 -19.26 -6.43 8.15
N CYS A 29 -17.95 -6.27 8.45
CA CYS A 29 -16.85 -6.34 7.45
C CYS A 29 -16.49 -7.81 7.22
N GLY A 30 -16.34 -8.25 5.97
CA GLY A 30 -15.69 -9.53 5.63
C GLY A 30 -14.24 -9.36 5.16
N CYS A 31 -13.61 -8.27 5.54
CA CYS A 31 -12.36 -7.78 4.97
C CYS A 31 -11.19 -8.73 5.24
N VAL A 32 -10.28 -8.88 4.26
CA VAL A 32 -9.04 -9.64 4.45
C VAL A 32 -7.89 -8.75 4.93
N GLU A 33 -6.81 -9.36 5.41
CA GLU A 33 -5.62 -8.64 5.90
C GLU A 33 -5.03 -7.70 4.85
N SER A 34 -4.60 -6.53 5.30
CA SER A 34 -3.99 -5.48 4.48
C SER A 34 -3.01 -4.67 5.32
N VAL A 35 -2.12 -3.94 4.65
CA VAL A 35 -1.14 -3.05 5.27
C VAL A 35 -1.26 -1.69 4.58
N ASP A 36 -1.34 -0.62 5.37
CA ASP A 36 -1.28 0.74 4.85
C ASP A 36 0.14 1.03 4.32
N ILE A 37 0.20 1.57 3.10
CA ILE A 37 1.45 1.96 2.43
C ILE A 37 1.70 3.47 2.51
N GLY A 38 0.77 4.23 3.07
CA GLY A 38 0.87 5.67 3.26
C GLY A 38 1.94 6.06 4.29
N ILE A 39 2.42 7.30 4.18
CA ILE A 39 3.33 7.88 5.16
C ILE A 39 2.77 9.20 5.69
N TYR A 40 2.65 9.29 7.01
CA TYR A 40 2.02 10.41 7.68
C TYR A 40 2.87 11.69 7.58
N ASP A 41 2.22 12.82 7.82
CA ASP A 41 2.78 14.17 7.71
C ASP A 41 3.60 14.41 6.44
N THR A 42 3.15 13.94 5.28
CA THR A 42 3.77 14.25 3.97
C THR A 42 2.87 15.05 3.04
N CYS A 43 1.55 15.02 3.27
CA CYS A 43 0.58 15.76 2.48
C CYS A 43 0.49 17.23 2.93
N VAL A 44 0.63 18.17 1.98
CA VAL A 44 0.65 19.62 2.26
C VAL A 44 -0.68 20.33 2.00
N PHE A 45 -1.76 19.59 1.72
CA PHE A 45 -3.06 20.21 1.38
C PHE A 45 -3.76 20.86 2.57
N GLY A 46 -3.56 20.36 3.80
CA GLY A 46 -4.08 21.02 5.01
C GLY A 46 -5.58 20.93 5.22
N CYS A 47 -6.17 19.79 4.87
CA CYS A 47 -7.59 19.56 5.12
C CYS A 47 -7.87 19.61 6.63
N GLN A 48 -8.93 20.32 7.04
CA GLN A 48 -9.34 20.48 8.43
C GLN A 48 -9.63 19.15 9.15
N TYR A 49 -9.98 18.12 8.38
CA TYR A 49 -10.34 16.77 8.85
C TYR A 49 -9.23 15.73 8.57
N CYS A 50 -8.01 16.16 8.22
CA CYS A 50 -6.94 15.23 7.90
C CYS A 50 -6.49 14.46 9.13
N TYR A 51 -6.68 13.14 9.13
CA TYR A 51 -6.15 12.27 10.19
C TYR A 51 -4.67 11.91 9.98
N ALA A 52 -4.16 12.00 8.74
CA ALA A 52 -2.83 11.54 8.35
C ALA A 52 -1.74 12.63 8.48
N THR A 53 -2.12 13.89 8.73
CA THR A 53 -1.19 15.01 8.90
C THR A 53 -1.49 15.73 10.21
N ASN A 54 -0.71 15.41 11.23
CA ASN A 54 -0.82 16.03 12.56
C ASN A 54 -0.20 17.43 12.59
N SER A 55 0.79 17.69 11.74
CA SER A 55 1.46 18.99 11.65
C SER A 55 1.72 19.38 10.20
N ARG A 56 1.06 20.46 9.76
CA ARG A 56 1.30 21.06 8.43
C ARG A 56 2.76 21.49 8.26
N ASN A 57 3.39 21.99 9.33
CA ASN A 57 4.79 22.39 9.30
C ASN A 57 5.72 21.19 9.07
N THR A 58 5.41 20.05 9.69
CA THR A 58 6.13 18.80 9.45
C THR A 58 5.95 18.35 8.01
N ALA A 59 4.73 18.38 7.47
CA ALA A 59 4.46 18.05 6.07
C ALA A 59 5.21 18.93 5.08
N LEU A 60 5.24 20.25 5.29
CA LEU A 60 6.02 21.17 4.45
C LEU A 60 7.53 20.91 4.54
N LYS A 61 8.03 20.48 5.71
CA LYS A 61 9.43 20.06 5.85
C LYS A 61 9.70 18.78 5.07
N ARG A 62 8.90 17.74 5.28
CA ARG A 62 9.07 16.42 4.62
C ARG A 62 8.91 16.52 3.10
N MET A 63 7.97 17.32 2.60
CA MET A 63 7.82 17.59 1.17
C MET A 63 9.08 18.22 0.56
N ARG A 64 9.75 19.11 1.28
CA ARG A 64 11.02 19.72 0.81
C ARG A 64 12.20 18.73 0.85
N GLU A 65 12.17 17.77 1.76
CA GLU A 65 13.16 16.70 1.86
C GLU A 65 12.87 15.53 0.91
N ASN A 66 11.73 15.54 0.21
CA ASN A 66 11.37 14.48 -0.73
C ASN A 66 12.41 14.39 -1.86
N ASN A 67 12.81 13.15 -2.16
CA ASN A 67 13.68 12.84 -3.28
C ASN A 67 12.83 12.12 -4.36
N PRO A 68 12.58 12.76 -5.53
CA PRO A 68 11.79 12.14 -6.60
C PRO A 68 12.34 10.83 -7.16
N ASN A 69 13.63 10.54 -6.93
CA ASN A 69 14.27 9.31 -7.38
C ASN A 69 14.24 8.20 -6.32
N ASP A 70 13.64 8.45 -5.16
CA ASP A 70 13.49 7.48 -4.08
C ASP A 70 12.18 6.68 -4.25
N THR A 71 12.12 5.48 -3.68
CA THR A 71 10.91 4.65 -3.67
C THR A 71 9.95 5.04 -2.55
N LEU A 72 10.43 5.73 -1.51
CA LEU A 72 9.63 6.26 -0.41
C LEU A 72 9.25 7.72 -0.64
N LEU A 73 7.99 8.08 -0.33
CA LEU A 73 7.50 9.46 -0.39
C LEU A 73 8.23 10.43 0.56
N TRP A 74 8.82 9.90 1.64
CA TRP A 74 9.78 10.61 2.48
C TRP A 74 10.61 9.59 3.26
N ARG A 75 11.93 9.78 3.30
CA ARG A 75 12.85 8.84 3.96
C ARG A 75 13.15 9.29 5.40
N PRO A 76 12.68 8.58 6.44
CA PRO A 76 13.01 8.92 7.83
C PRO A 76 14.50 8.70 8.10
N ALA A 77 15.02 9.38 9.12
CA ALA A 77 16.44 9.33 9.48
C ALA A 77 16.98 7.89 9.66
N LYS A 78 16.15 6.97 10.19
CA LYS A 78 16.50 5.55 10.38
C LYS A 78 16.78 4.80 9.07
N LEU A 79 16.26 5.28 7.94
CA LEU A 79 16.38 4.63 6.63
C LEU A 79 17.30 5.39 5.68
N LYS A 80 17.97 6.46 6.13
CA LYS A 80 18.74 7.36 5.27
C LYS A 80 19.80 6.63 4.46
N ASP A 81 20.55 5.74 5.11
CA ASP A 81 21.66 5.00 4.51
C ASP A 81 21.31 3.53 4.27
N VAL A 82 20.03 3.19 4.31
CA VAL A 82 19.54 1.84 4.07
C VAL A 82 19.26 1.66 2.58
N ASP A 83 19.87 0.63 1.98
CA ASP A 83 19.51 0.16 0.65
C ASP A 83 18.24 -0.70 0.75
N LEU A 84 17.10 -0.09 0.44
CA LEU A 84 15.80 -0.77 0.47
C LEU A 84 15.70 -1.90 -0.55
N ALA A 85 16.49 -1.90 -1.63
CA ALA A 85 16.50 -3.01 -2.59
C ALA A 85 17.08 -4.30 -1.99
N VAL A 86 17.92 -4.16 -0.96
CA VAL A 86 18.50 -5.29 -0.21
C VAL A 86 17.58 -5.72 0.95
N GLU A 87 17.00 -4.76 1.67
CA GLU A 87 16.11 -5.02 2.83
C GLU A 87 14.70 -5.51 2.44
N GLU A 88 14.13 -5.08 1.31
CA GLU A 88 12.80 -5.51 0.85
C GLU A 88 12.77 -6.96 0.35
N GLN A 89 13.90 -7.68 0.37
CA GLN A 89 13.90 -9.13 0.19
C GLN A 89 13.18 -9.82 1.36
N ARG A 90 11.84 -9.84 1.31
CA ARG A 90 11.02 -10.82 2.02
C ARG A 90 11.68 -12.19 1.82
N LYS A 91 12.08 -12.87 2.90
CA LYS A 91 12.49 -14.29 2.87
C LYS A 91 11.54 -15.02 1.92
N LYS A 92 12.07 -15.53 0.80
CA LYS A 92 11.30 -16.06 -0.35
C LYS A 92 10.07 -16.86 0.13
N ARG A 93 8.85 -16.34 -0.07
CA ARG A 93 7.65 -17.19 -0.16
C ARG A 93 7.73 -17.92 -1.51
N LYS A 94 7.40 -19.22 -1.54
CA LYS A 94 7.44 -20.07 -2.75
C LYS A 94 6.87 -19.32 -3.96
N LYS A 95 7.60 -19.28 -5.09
CA LYS A 95 7.19 -18.61 -6.34
C LYS A 95 5.77 -19.02 -6.72
N SER A 96 4.83 -18.08 -6.70
CA SER A 96 3.66 -18.18 -7.57
C SER A 96 4.12 -17.79 -8.98
N VAL A 97 3.93 -18.70 -9.93
CA VAL A 97 4.20 -18.44 -11.35
C VAL A 97 3.13 -17.47 -11.82
N ILE A 98 3.55 -16.25 -12.18
CA ILE A 98 2.67 -15.26 -12.83
C ILE A 98 2.74 -15.56 -14.32
N SER A 99 1.69 -16.15 -14.90
CA SER A 99 1.49 -16.17 -16.34
C SER A 99 1.06 -14.78 -16.82
N GLU A 100 1.33 -14.48 -18.10
CA GLU A 100 1.06 -13.18 -18.73
C GLU A 100 -0.37 -12.67 -18.42
N PRO A 101 -0.56 -11.36 -18.21
CA PRO A 101 -1.87 -10.81 -17.95
C PRO A 101 -2.74 -10.92 -19.20
N GLU A 102 -3.67 -11.87 -19.21
CA GLU A 102 -4.83 -11.81 -20.10
C GLU A 102 -5.67 -10.59 -19.71
N TYR A 103 -5.72 -9.61 -20.62
CA TYR A 103 -6.57 -8.44 -20.49
C TYR A 103 -8.04 -8.89 -20.44
N ILE A 104 -8.65 -8.90 -19.25
CA ILE A 104 -10.09 -9.06 -19.13
C ILE A 104 -10.70 -7.74 -19.58
N GLN A 105 -11.19 -7.70 -20.82
CA GLN A 105 -12.01 -6.63 -21.36
C GLN A 105 -13.39 -6.65 -20.67
N GLY A 106 -13.43 -6.33 -19.38
CA GLY A 106 -14.66 -6.23 -18.61
C GLY A 106 -15.35 -4.90 -18.91
N LYS A 107 -16.58 -4.95 -19.43
CA LYS A 107 -17.51 -3.83 -19.28
C LYS A 107 -17.75 -3.65 -17.77
N LEU A 108 -17.14 -2.63 -17.20
CA LEU A 108 -17.55 -2.08 -15.91
C LEU A 108 -18.98 -1.54 -16.11
N PHE A 109 -19.96 -2.28 -15.57
CA PHE A 109 -21.39 -1.97 -15.48
C PHE A 109 -22.02 -1.21 -16.65
#